data_AF-A0A810NQP4-F1
#
_entry.id   AF-A0A810NQP4-F1
#
_cell.length_a   1.000
_cell.length_b   1.000
_cell.length_c   1.000
_cell.angle_alpha   90.00
_cell.angle_beta   90.00
_cell.angle_gamma   90.00
#
_symmetry.space_group_name_H-M   'P 1'
#
loop_
_entity.id
_entity.type
_entity.pdbx_description
1 polymer ?
#
loop_
_entity_poly.entity_id
_entity_poly.type
_entity_poly.pdbx_seq_one_letter_code
_entity_poly.pdbx_strand_id
1 'polypeptide(L)' 'MWHPTPASREQADRLTLISEWGRFNLDRPVLVHAGETVWVEGNHLMVKRADGEVTAHPGFTCR' A
#
# COMPACT_ATOMS: atom_id res chain seq x y z
N MET A 1 16.57 12.71 16.65
CA MET A 1 15.70 11.53 16.81
C MET A 1 14.80 11.46 15.58
N TRP A 2 15.02 10.48 14.70
CA TRP A 2 14.09 10.22 13.60
C TRP A 2 12.88 9.47 14.17
N HIS A 3 11.72 10.10 14.13
CA HIS A 3 10.47 9.38 14.29
C HIS A 3 10.12 8.83 12.89
N PRO A 4 10.01 7.49 12.71
CA PRO A 4 9.41 6.99 11.48
C PRO A 4 7.98 7.51 11.47
N THR A 5 7.67 8.41 10.54
CA THR A 5 6.28 8.80 10.26
C THR A 5 5.53 7.48 10.05
N PRO A 6 4.42 7.21 10.76
CA PRO A 6 3.61 6.06 10.44
C PRO A 6 3.28 6.19 8.96
N ALA A 7 3.63 5.18 8.16
CA ALA A 7 3.32 5.14 6.74
C ALA A 7 1.84 5.54 6.60
N SER A 8 1.58 6.70 6.01
CA SER A 8 0.24 7.29 6.01
C SER A 8 -0.70 6.32 5.32
N ARG A 9 -1.70 5.83 6.06
CA ARG A 9 -2.78 5.03 5.47
C ARG A 9 -3.60 5.94 4.58
N GLU A 10 -3.76 5.54 3.32
CA GLU A 10 -4.54 6.29 2.34
C GLU A 10 -5.71 5.43 1.86
N GLN A 11 -6.88 6.03 1.71
CA GLN A 11 -8.05 5.34 1.16
C GLN A 11 -8.17 5.67 -0.33
N ALA A 12 -8.29 4.65 -1.16
CA ALA A 12 -8.52 4.84 -2.59
C ALA A 12 -9.91 5.42 -2.83
N ASP A 13 -9.98 6.51 -3.62
CA ASP A 13 -11.23 7.16 -4.02
C ASP A 13 -11.88 6.48 -5.25
N ARG A 14 -11.10 5.74 -6.03
CA ARG A 14 -11.51 5.04 -7.25
C ARG A 14 -10.71 3.74 -7.45
N LEU A 15 -11.16 2.95 -8.43
CA LEU A 15 -10.42 1.78 -8.88
C LEU A 15 -9.03 2.20 -9.40
N THR A 16 -7.98 1.70 -8.75
CA THR A 16 -6.61 2.09 -9.00
C THR A 16 -5.73 0.84 -9.15
N LEU A 17 -4.94 0.79 -10.21
CA LEU A 17 -3.89 -0.20 -10.36
C LEU A 17 -2.59 0.41 -9.82
N ILE A 18 -2.09 -0.13 -8.72
CA ILE A 18 -0.89 0.36 -8.05
C ILE A 18 0.28 -0.52 -8.48
N SER A 19 1.26 0.05 -9.17
CA SER A 19 2.59 -0.56 -9.40
C SER A 19 3.65 0.03 -8.47
N GLU A 20 3.42 1.26 -8.00
CA GLU A 20 4.30 2.01 -7.12
C GLU A 20 3.49 2.79 -6.08
N TRP A 21 4.07 2.95 -4.89
CA TRP A 21 3.49 3.72 -3.79
C TRP A 21 4.56 4.58 -3.13
N GLY A 22 4.60 5.86 -3.46
CA GLY A 22 5.71 6.73 -3.05
C GLY A 22 7.06 6.23 -3.60
N ARG A 23 7.94 5.73 -2.74
CA ARG A 23 9.23 5.11 -3.15
C ARG A 23 9.19 3.58 -3.18
N PHE A 24 8.05 2.99 -2.84
CA PHE A 24 7.87 1.54 -2.80
C PHE A 24 7.44 1.03 -4.18
N ASN A 25 8.15 0.04 -4.70
CA ASN A 25 7.86 -0.63 -5.96
C ASN A 25 7.34 -2.03 -5.65
N LEU A 26 6.21 -2.38 -6.23
CA LEU A 26 5.60 -3.71 -6.07
C LEU A 26 6.25 -4.71 -7.01
N ASP A 27 6.42 -5.96 -6.54
CA ASP A 27 6.88 -7.07 -7.40
C ASP A 27 5.85 -7.38 -8.50
N ARG A 28 4.57 -7.14 -8.22
CA ARG A 28 3.45 -7.24 -9.17
C ARG A 28 2.43 -6.15 -8.91
N PRO A 29 1.87 -5.50 -9.94
CA PRO A 29 0.82 -4.51 -9.76
C PRO A 29 -0.38 -5.07 -9.00
N VAL A 30 -0.94 -4.26 -8.09
CA VAL A 30 -2.08 -4.62 -7.24
C VAL A 30 -3.27 -3.76 -7.61
N LEU A 31 -4.42 -4.39 -7.85
CA LEU A 31 -5.68 -3.69 -8.05
C LEU A 31 -6.32 -3.36 -6.69
N VAL A 32 -6.69 -2.10 -6.54
CA VAL A 32 -7.31 -1.55 -5.33
C VAL A 32 -8.62 -0.85 -5.71
N HIS A 33 -9.71 -1.25 -5.07
CA HIS A 33 -11.05 -0.70 -5.31
C HIS A 33 -11.28 0.56 -4.48
N ALA A 34 -12.27 1.37 -4.89
CA ALA A 34 -12.72 2.53 -4.12
C ALA A 34 -13.14 2.10 -2.70
N GLY A 35 -12.71 2.86 -1.69
CA GLY A 35 -12.97 2.58 -0.27
C GLY A 35 -11.95 1.67 0.40
N GLU A 36 -11.11 0.96 -0.36
CA GLU A 36 -10.01 0.15 0.21
C GLU A 36 -8.88 1.06 0.72
N THR A 37 -8.18 0.63 1.76
CA THR A 37 -7.10 1.41 2.39
C THR A 37 -5.74 0.78 2.14
N VAL A 38 -4.75 1.58 1.79
CA VAL A 38 -3.38 1.13 1.49
C VAL A 38 -2.35 1.80 2.40
N TRP A 39 -1.31 1.06 2.78
CA TRP A 39 -0.13 1.58 3.47
C TRP A 39 1.07 0.66 3.25
N VAL A 40 2.28 1.16 3.50
CA VAL A 40 3.50 0.34 3.44
C VAL A 40 3.89 -0.09 4.85
N GLU A 41 4.22 -1.36 5.01
CA GLU A 41 4.74 -1.93 6.26
C GLU A 41 5.92 -2.87 5.95
N GLY A 42 7.12 -2.46 6.35
CA GLY A 42 8.36 -3.16 5.98
C GLY A 42 8.54 -3.24 4.46
N ASN A 43 8.63 -4.46 3.93
CA ASN A 43 8.79 -4.73 2.50
C ASN A 43 7.48 -5.12 1.81
N HIS A 44 6.33 -4.69 2.36
CA HIS A 44 5.02 -5.00 1.79
C HIS A 44 4.16 -3.74 1.66
N LEU A 45 3.40 -3.69 0.57
CA LEU A 45 2.19 -2.88 0.51
C LEU A 45 1.05 -3.67 1.14
N MET A 46 0.45 -3.10 2.16
CA MET A 46 -0.71 -3.63 2.85
C MET A 46 -1.97 -3.03 2.24
N VAL A 47 -2.96 -3.86 1.95
CA VAL A 47 -4.26 -3.44 1.43
C VAL A 47 -5.35 -3.98 2.36
N LYS A 48 -6.06 -3.08 3.05
CA LYS A 48 -7.29 -3.39 3.77
C LYS A 48 -8.46 -3.32 2.79
N ARG A 49 -9.06 -4.47 2.54
CA ARG A 49 -10.23 -4.69 1.68
C ARG A 49 -11.50 -4.13 2.33
N ALA A 50 -12.55 -3.98 1.53
CA ALA A 50 -13.82 -3.43 1.98
C ALA A 50 -14.51 -4.31 3.05
N ASP A 51 -14.28 -5.62 3.03
CA ASP A 51 -14.73 -6.58 4.05
C ASP A 51 -13.89 -6.55 5.35
N GLY A 52 -12.83 -5.75 5.37
CA GLY A 52 -11.91 -5.63 6.50
C GLY A 52 -10.71 -6.58 6.46
N GLU A 53 -10.63 -7.51 5.51
CA GLU A 53 -9.46 -8.37 5.31
C GLU A 53 -8.23 -7.51 4.98
N VAL A 54 -7.07 -7.89 5.51
CA VAL A 54 -5.80 -7.24 5.18
C VAL A 54 -4.94 -8.21 4.38
N THR A 55 -4.58 -7.81 3.16
CA THR A 55 -3.68 -8.56 2.29
C THR A 55 -2.34 -7.85 2.19
N ALA A 56 -1.24 -8.62 2.16
CA ALA A 56 0.12 -8.12 2.04
C ALA A 56 0.69 -8.45 0.65
N HIS A 57 1.28 -7.46 0.00
CA HIS A 57 1.82 -7.58 -1.35
C HIS A 57 3.31 -7.21 -1.33
N PRO A 58 4.21 -8.13 -1.73
CA PRO A 58 5.64 -7.92 -1.61
C PRO A 58 6.17 -6.87 -2.60
N GLY A 59 7.28 -6.25 -2.21
CA GLY A 59 7.99 -5.27 -3.02
C GLY A 59 9.22 -4.73 -2.31
N PHE A 60 9.75 -3.61 -2.80
CA PHE A 60 10.97 -3.01 -2.30
C PHE A 60 10.92 -1.48 -2.35
N THR A 61 11.60 -0.84 -1.41
CA THR A 61 11.77 0.62 -1.45
C THR A 61 13.02 0.96 -2.25
N CYS A 62 12.90 1.78 -3.29
CA CYS A 62 14.05 2.35 -3.97
C CYS A 62 14.76 3.34 -3.03
N ARG A 63 16.06 3.13 -2.83
CA ARG A 63 16.87 3.90 -1.89
C ARG A 63 17.32 5.24 -2.48
#